data_AF-A0A9X8E889-F1
#
_entry.id   AF-A0A9X8E889-F1
#
_cell.length_a   1.000
_cell.length_b   1.000
_cell.length_c   1.000
_cell.angle_alpha   90.00
_cell.angle_beta   90.00
_cell.angle_gamma   90.00
#
_symmetry.space_group_name_H-M   'P 1'
#
loop_
_entity.id
_entity.type
_entity.pdbx_description
1 polymer ?
#
loop_
_entity_poly.entity_id
_entity_poly.type
_entity_poly.pdbx_seq_one_letter_code
_entity_poly.pdbx_strand_id
1 'polypeptide(L)'
;ILGGHLPCIPLLATFDPRWFHVPDAYRALPTDYMMHLYPSHVGAWLRDMPSLPFIVNAITGNSLAHSLCTILPDNFSTLLRLLPTKLLSAVNHHGQTPAMMLVPRPGVRREHLHAMMQHGSSATTPATRTWWTQVDDQGHTVLHLALIHKLAWVLKLADLTAFRSFQLLHMAAELGLASAVMLLVQAGFSPLESLRSGATPSETSNSTIPIMLASTPSCVLELLRVETLAQLECVVELSRSSRRHGPSVYRVLHAMVIHVPLFDFVQSVALANPRVYLSSNCLFLQRFRKCLRLDVKLLQLSMHVAGILKRMTGRTTLTIPSDDKLWTSIQQQSQRVDVDWNRPVTLYVVASKAVYLTTDDHMWKLLAMQLRQLGPHLFDMSLAFFSLLGKLLGHMVLVGQKLPQSVLPPLFLNTPAEFKPELAAAFKAGMDLVMGGGALDNWNGFERFALLHRVVFLLSFDQWKHSKVHYDAPFHPNHPTILNLWTVLENHLVPVEQLIWRLRCGQPFRITPAPIVGIVEKDVLGVPEDLSLDKLQLDVVLFLRGLRKQPIPTTDDCSSSVSAPPIRR
;
A
#
# COMPACT_ATOMS: atom_id res chain seq x y z
N ILE A 1 -25.31 20.35 50.64
CA ILE A 1 -26.34 21.22 51.26
C ILE A 1 -27.76 20.87 50.81
N LEU A 2 -28.01 20.54 49.53
CA LEU A 2 -29.38 20.26 49.05
C LEU A 2 -29.67 18.78 48.79
N GLY A 3 -29.28 17.86 49.67
CA GLY A 3 -29.52 16.41 49.50
C GLY A 3 -30.99 16.09 49.19
N GLY A 4 -31.33 15.96 47.91
CA GLY A 4 -32.70 15.77 47.42
C GLY A 4 -33.57 17.03 47.23
N HIS A 5 -33.13 18.21 47.68
CA HIS A 5 -33.92 19.46 47.66
C HIS A 5 -33.57 20.42 46.51
N LEU A 6 -33.02 19.89 45.41
CA LEU A 6 -32.74 20.65 44.18
C LEU A 6 -33.96 21.43 43.62
N PRO A 7 -35.22 20.96 43.74
CA PRO A 7 -36.39 21.74 43.32
C PRO A 7 -36.57 23.08 44.07
N CYS A 8 -35.92 23.27 45.22
CA CYS A 8 -35.99 24.51 46.00
C CYS A 8 -35.02 25.59 45.51
N ILE A 9 -34.06 25.26 44.63
CA ILE A 9 -33.06 26.21 44.10
C ILE A 9 -33.67 27.48 43.52
N PRO A 10 -34.78 27.46 42.76
CA PRO A 10 -35.40 28.67 42.21
C PRO A 10 -35.84 29.63 43.30
N LEU A 11 -36.50 29.07 44.32
CA LEU A 11 -36.99 29.85 45.46
C LEU A 11 -35.79 30.43 46.22
N LEU A 12 -34.77 29.62 46.51
CA LEU A 12 -33.55 30.09 47.16
C LEU A 12 -32.82 31.17 46.36
N ALA A 13 -32.83 31.06 45.04
CA ALA A 13 -32.23 32.04 44.14
C ALA A 13 -33.00 33.37 44.07
N THR A 14 -34.31 33.38 44.35
CA THR A 14 -35.05 34.65 44.54
C THR A 14 -34.59 35.42 45.77
N PHE A 15 -34.06 34.73 46.79
CA PHE A 15 -33.51 35.35 48.00
C PHE A 15 -32.04 35.73 47.85
N ASP A 16 -31.22 34.90 47.18
CA ASP A 16 -29.81 35.23 46.87
C ASP A 16 -29.36 34.57 45.55
N PRO A 17 -29.06 35.35 44.49
CA PRO A 17 -28.65 34.78 43.20
C PRO A 17 -27.30 34.06 43.25
N ARG A 18 -26.48 34.25 44.31
CA ARG A 18 -25.20 33.56 44.50
C ARG A 18 -25.35 32.05 44.59
N TRP A 19 -26.53 31.54 44.94
CA TRP A 19 -26.80 30.11 44.96
C TRP A 19 -26.48 29.42 43.63
N PHE A 20 -26.68 30.08 42.49
CA PHE A 20 -26.34 29.53 41.17
C PHE A 20 -24.84 29.47 40.88
N HIS A 21 -24.01 30.15 41.67
CA HIS A 21 -22.56 30.21 41.48
C HIS A 21 -21.79 29.22 42.34
N VAL A 22 -22.46 28.48 43.22
CA VAL A 22 -21.80 27.52 44.14
C VAL A 22 -21.80 26.13 43.49
N PRO A 23 -20.65 25.67 42.97
CA PRO A 23 -20.54 24.32 42.44
C PRO A 23 -20.64 23.29 43.57
N ASP A 24 -21.10 22.10 43.21
CA ASP A 24 -21.16 20.98 44.12
C ASP A 24 -19.78 20.24 44.21
N ALA A 25 -19.75 19.12 44.92
CA ALA A 25 -18.53 18.31 45.07
C ALA A 25 -18.00 17.76 43.73
N TYR A 26 -18.87 17.60 42.73
CA TYR A 26 -18.52 17.16 41.38
C TYR A 26 -18.31 18.32 40.39
N ARG A 27 -18.19 19.55 40.89
CA ARG A 27 -17.92 20.78 40.12
C ARG A 27 -19.07 21.20 39.19
N ALA A 28 -20.26 20.64 39.35
CA ALA A 28 -21.45 21.01 38.59
C ALA A 28 -22.21 22.13 39.30
N LEU A 29 -22.71 23.09 38.52
CA LEU A 29 -23.56 24.16 39.06
C LEU A 29 -24.99 23.64 39.28
N PRO A 30 -25.77 24.30 40.16
CA PRO A 30 -27.18 23.98 40.35
C PRO A 30 -28.00 24.02 39.05
N THR A 31 -27.65 24.90 38.12
CA THR A 31 -28.25 24.97 36.78
C THR A 31 -27.96 23.73 35.93
N ASP A 32 -26.77 23.13 36.08
CA ASP A 32 -26.37 21.92 35.34
C ASP A 32 -27.21 20.73 35.82
N TYR A 33 -27.35 20.57 37.14
CA TYR A 33 -28.21 19.54 37.73
C TYR A 33 -29.66 19.64 37.29
N MET A 34 -30.19 20.86 37.28
CA MET A 34 -31.59 21.11 36.92
C MET A 34 -31.84 20.91 35.43
N MET A 35 -30.86 21.24 34.60
CA MET A 35 -30.91 20.93 33.17
C MET A 35 -30.86 19.43 32.89
N HIS A 36 -30.17 18.66 33.73
CA HIS A 36 -30.13 17.20 33.63
C HIS A 36 -31.43 16.54 34.12
N LEU A 37 -31.97 16.98 35.26
CA LEU A 37 -33.11 16.32 35.91
C LEU A 37 -34.49 16.86 35.48
N TYR A 38 -34.59 18.17 35.23
CA TYR A 38 -35.85 18.86 34.95
C TYR A 38 -35.70 19.91 33.83
N PRO A 39 -35.27 19.51 32.62
CA PRO A 39 -34.95 20.44 31.54
C PRO A 39 -36.13 21.34 31.11
N SER A 40 -37.38 20.89 31.28
CA SER A 40 -38.58 21.68 31.00
C SER A 40 -38.72 22.91 31.91
N HIS A 41 -38.25 22.82 33.16
CA HIS A 41 -38.35 23.89 34.15
C HIS A 41 -37.27 24.96 33.95
N VAL A 42 -36.09 24.57 33.45
CA VAL A 42 -34.99 25.51 33.14
C VAL A 42 -35.43 26.58 32.13
N GLY A 43 -36.32 26.23 31.19
CA GLY A 43 -36.86 27.19 30.22
C GLY A 43 -37.75 28.27 30.84
N ALA A 44 -38.37 28.02 32.00
CA ALA A 44 -39.06 29.07 32.76
C ALA A 44 -38.03 30.00 33.41
N TRP A 45 -37.01 29.46 34.06
CA TRP A 45 -36.00 30.27 34.76
C TRP A 45 -35.22 31.17 33.82
N LEU A 46 -34.88 30.67 32.62
CA LEU A 46 -34.22 31.47 31.60
C LEU A 46 -35.05 32.67 31.13
N ARG A 47 -36.38 32.57 31.17
CA ARG A 47 -37.28 33.68 30.84
C ARG A 47 -37.46 34.64 32.01
N ASP A 48 -37.56 34.10 33.21
CA ASP A 48 -37.87 34.88 34.42
C ASP A 48 -36.61 35.55 35.02
N MET A 49 -35.40 35.06 34.71
CA MET A 49 -34.12 35.54 35.24
C MET A 49 -33.12 35.88 34.12
N PRO A 50 -33.11 37.13 33.61
CA PRO A 50 -32.26 37.54 32.49
C PRO A 50 -30.75 37.47 32.73
N SER A 51 -30.30 37.45 33.99
CA SER A 51 -28.89 37.32 34.37
C SER A 51 -28.36 35.89 34.33
N LEU A 52 -29.25 34.89 34.41
CA LEU A 52 -28.93 33.47 34.51
C LEU A 52 -28.04 32.95 33.35
N PRO A 53 -28.25 33.33 32.07
CA PRO A 53 -27.39 32.89 30.98
C PRO A 53 -25.93 33.34 31.09
N PHE A 54 -25.64 34.40 31.86
CA PHE A 54 -24.30 34.96 32.03
C PHE A 54 -23.53 34.35 33.19
N ILE A 55 -24.13 33.40 33.92
CA ILE A 55 -23.44 32.65 34.94
C ILE A 55 -22.43 31.72 34.27
N VAL A 56 -21.18 31.83 34.72
CA VAL A 56 -20.07 30.99 34.30
C VAL A 56 -19.58 30.22 35.52
N ASN A 57 -19.34 28.93 35.35
CA ASN A 57 -18.73 28.10 36.37
C ASN A 57 -17.28 28.54 36.58
N ALA A 58 -16.98 29.14 37.73
CA ALA A 58 -15.65 29.68 38.04
C ALA A 58 -14.54 28.62 38.08
N ILE A 59 -14.87 27.33 38.21
CA ILE A 59 -13.88 26.24 38.23
C ILE A 59 -13.52 25.80 36.81
N THR A 60 -14.52 25.64 35.95
CA THR A 60 -14.34 25.06 34.61
C THR A 60 -14.30 26.10 33.49
N GLY A 61 -14.80 27.31 33.74
CA GLY A 61 -15.06 28.32 32.72
C GLY A 61 -16.29 28.00 31.86
N ASN A 62 -17.05 26.95 32.16
CA ASN A 62 -18.22 26.57 31.38
C ASN A 62 -19.34 27.59 31.56
N SER A 63 -19.82 28.15 30.45
CA SER A 63 -21.10 28.86 30.39
C SER A 63 -22.27 27.88 30.31
N LEU A 64 -23.49 28.39 30.50
CA LEU A 64 -24.70 27.57 30.39
C LEU A 64 -24.86 26.88 29.02
N ALA A 65 -24.32 27.47 27.94
CA ALA A 65 -24.30 26.84 26.62
C ALA A 65 -23.40 25.59 26.57
N HIS A 66 -22.26 25.61 27.29
CA HIS A 66 -21.40 24.43 27.42
C HIS A 66 -22.11 23.32 28.19
N SER A 67 -22.80 23.67 29.28
CA SER A 67 -23.60 22.73 30.06
C SER A 67 -24.71 22.11 29.22
N LEU A 68 -25.45 22.93 28.44
CA LEU A 68 -26.48 22.46 27.53
C LEU A 68 -25.95 21.45 26.50
N CYS A 69 -24.79 21.76 25.91
CA CYS A 69 -24.13 20.87 24.96
C CYS A 69 -23.56 19.61 25.61
N THR A 70 -23.23 19.66 26.90
CA THR A 70 -22.70 18.54 27.68
C THR A 70 -23.81 17.59 28.13
N ILE A 71 -24.95 18.13 28.55
CA ILE A 71 -26.07 17.38 29.13
C ILE A 71 -26.98 16.81 28.04
N LEU A 72 -27.18 17.55 26.95
CA LEU A 72 -28.00 17.15 25.81
C LEU A 72 -29.45 16.74 26.16
N PRO A 73 -30.26 17.63 26.79
CA PRO A 73 -31.63 17.31 27.18
C PRO A 73 -32.58 17.20 25.98
N ASP A 74 -33.71 16.51 26.13
CA ASP A 74 -34.70 16.28 25.05
C ASP A 74 -35.26 17.58 24.43
N ASN A 75 -35.33 18.67 25.19
CA ASN A 75 -35.77 19.99 24.74
C ASN A 75 -34.60 20.92 24.34
N PHE A 76 -33.45 20.35 23.96
CA PHE A 76 -32.20 21.06 23.63
C PHE A 76 -32.42 22.31 22.77
N SER A 77 -33.15 22.17 21.65
CA SER A 77 -33.37 23.27 20.70
C SER A 77 -34.20 24.41 21.31
N THR A 78 -35.16 24.10 22.18
CA THR A 78 -35.96 25.09 22.90
C THR A 78 -35.13 25.86 23.91
N LEU A 79 -34.32 25.17 24.71
CA LEU A 79 -33.43 25.82 25.69
C LEU A 79 -32.36 26.67 25.00
N LEU A 80 -31.80 26.18 23.91
CA LEU A 80 -30.78 26.89 23.14
C LEU A 80 -31.28 28.25 22.65
N ARG A 81 -32.53 28.33 22.15
CA ARG A 81 -33.13 29.59 21.66
C ARG A 81 -33.27 30.67 22.73
N LEU A 82 -33.31 30.27 24.01
CA LEU A 82 -33.40 31.21 25.14
C LEU A 82 -32.02 31.75 25.57
N LEU A 83 -30.92 31.21 25.04
CA LEU A 83 -29.58 31.65 25.38
C LEU A 83 -29.07 32.74 24.43
N PRO A 84 -28.27 33.72 24.91
CA PRO A 84 -27.60 34.68 24.03
C PRO A 84 -26.70 33.99 23.00
N THR A 85 -26.82 34.37 21.73
CA THR A 85 -26.08 33.74 20.61
C THR A 85 -24.56 33.82 20.78
N LYS A 86 -24.04 34.89 21.39
CA LYS A 86 -22.61 35.06 21.70
C LYS A 86 -22.02 33.94 22.56
N LEU A 87 -22.84 33.23 23.34
CA LEU A 87 -22.36 32.13 24.18
C LEU A 87 -21.92 30.92 23.34
N LEU A 88 -22.35 30.80 22.08
CA LEU A 88 -21.90 29.73 21.18
C LEU A 88 -20.41 29.85 20.81
N SER A 89 -19.83 31.04 20.90
CA SER A 89 -18.41 31.30 20.67
C SER A 89 -17.62 31.56 21.96
N ALA A 90 -18.25 31.38 23.13
CA ALA A 90 -17.56 31.42 24.40
C ALA A 90 -16.64 30.19 24.52
N VAL A 91 -15.49 30.37 25.16
CA VAL A 91 -14.54 29.29 25.43
C VAL A 91 -14.39 29.09 26.93
N ASN A 92 -14.29 27.83 27.36
CA ASN A 92 -14.01 27.48 28.75
C ASN A 92 -12.50 27.56 29.07
N HIS A 93 -12.08 27.12 30.26
CA HIS A 93 -10.66 27.16 30.66
C HIS A 93 -9.74 26.26 29.80
N HIS A 94 -10.31 25.32 29.04
CA HIS A 94 -9.60 24.46 28.08
C HIS A 94 -9.67 25.00 26.64
N GLY A 95 -10.15 26.23 26.43
CA GLY A 95 -10.35 26.78 25.09
C GLY A 95 -11.51 26.13 24.32
N GLN A 96 -12.30 25.26 24.95
CA GLN A 96 -13.35 24.52 24.27
C GLN A 96 -14.62 25.35 24.13
N THR A 97 -15.24 25.30 22.95
CA THR A 97 -16.56 25.89 22.69
C THR A 97 -17.69 24.95 23.11
N PRO A 98 -18.94 25.45 23.21
CA PRO A 98 -20.10 24.58 23.39
C PRO A 98 -20.19 23.47 22.33
N ALA A 99 -19.87 23.78 21.07
CA ALA A 99 -19.90 22.78 20.00
C ALA A 99 -18.82 21.69 20.18
N MET A 100 -17.63 22.07 20.66
CA MET A 100 -16.58 21.11 21.02
C MET A 100 -17.01 20.20 22.19
N MET A 101 -17.83 20.72 23.11
CA MET A 101 -18.40 19.93 24.20
C MET A 101 -19.56 19.02 23.75
N LEU A 102 -20.26 19.40 22.68
CA LEU A 102 -21.39 18.65 22.11
C LEU A 102 -20.94 17.43 21.31
N VAL A 103 -19.95 17.60 20.43
CA VAL A 103 -19.52 16.59 19.47
C VAL A 103 -19.11 15.24 20.10
N PRO A 104 -18.41 15.21 21.24
CA PRO A 104 -18.07 13.96 21.93
C PRO A 104 -19.25 13.21 22.55
N ARG A 105 -20.45 13.80 22.62
CA ARG A 105 -21.53 13.27 23.44
C ARG A 105 -22.22 12.07 22.80
N PRO A 106 -22.44 10.98 23.55
CA PRO A 106 -23.25 9.86 23.07
C PRO A 106 -24.67 10.34 22.81
N GLY A 107 -25.19 10.06 21.62
CA GLY A 107 -26.55 10.49 21.22
C GLY A 107 -26.60 11.85 20.51
N VAL A 108 -25.47 12.49 20.22
CA VAL A 108 -25.46 13.68 19.34
C VAL A 108 -26.03 13.34 17.96
N ARG A 109 -27.01 14.13 17.51
CA ARG A 109 -27.69 14.00 16.22
C ARG A 109 -27.47 15.24 15.36
N ARG A 110 -27.71 15.11 14.06
CA ARG A 110 -27.65 16.23 13.10
C ARG A 110 -28.52 17.41 13.54
N GLU A 111 -29.67 17.12 14.12
CA GLU A 111 -30.64 18.12 14.60
C GLU A 111 -30.04 19.06 15.66
N HIS A 112 -29.17 18.56 16.54
CA HIS A 112 -28.55 19.38 17.59
C HIS A 112 -27.60 20.41 16.99
N LEU A 113 -26.72 20.00 16.06
CA LEU A 113 -25.81 20.92 15.38
C LEU A 113 -26.56 21.88 14.43
N HIS A 114 -27.61 21.41 13.75
CA HIS A 114 -28.47 22.31 12.98
C HIS A 114 -29.14 23.37 13.85
N ALA A 115 -29.62 23.02 15.04
CA ALA A 115 -30.19 23.98 15.98
C ALA A 115 -29.16 25.04 16.41
N MET A 116 -27.90 24.64 16.65
CA MET A 116 -26.80 25.58 16.91
C MET A 116 -26.51 26.51 15.74
N MET A 117 -26.50 25.98 14.51
CA MET A 117 -26.29 26.79 13.31
C MET A 117 -27.41 27.79 13.06
N GLN A 118 -28.68 27.39 13.26
CA GLN A 118 -29.86 28.24 13.14
C GLN A 118 -29.89 29.33 14.21
N HIS A 119 -29.50 29.00 15.44
CA HIS A 119 -29.44 29.98 16.53
C HIS A 119 -28.34 31.02 16.30
N GLY A 120 -27.23 30.63 15.65
CA GLY A 120 -26.13 31.53 15.31
C GLY A 120 -26.38 32.42 14.08
N SER A 121 -27.37 32.15 13.22
CA SER A 121 -27.58 32.89 11.98
C SER A 121 -28.42 34.16 12.20
N SER A 122 -27.77 35.31 12.43
CA SER A 122 -28.40 36.62 12.25
C SER A 122 -28.09 37.15 10.85
N ALA A 123 -29.09 37.73 10.18
CA ALA A 123 -29.05 38.13 8.76
C ALA A 123 -28.08 39.30 8.44
N THR A 124 -27.46 39.93 9.44
CA THR A 124 -26.74 41.21 9.26
C THR A 124 -25.24 41.17 9.50
N THR A 125 -24.66 40.02 9.88
CA THR A 125 -23.20 39.88 10.00
C THR A 125 -22.74 38.47 9.60
N PRO A 126 -21.79 38.33 8.65
CA PRO A 126 -21.16 37.04 8.32
C PRO A 126 -20.30 36.45 9.46
N ALA A 127 -20.20 37.14 10.61
CA ALA A 127 -19.24 36.91 11.68
C ALA A 127 -19.67 35.85 12.74
N THR A 128 -20.82 35.18 12.59
CA THR A 128 -21.38 34.30 13.65
C THR A 128 -21.03 32.80 13.54
N ARG A 129 -20.02 32.44 12.74
CA ARG A 129 -19.48 31.06 12.68
C ARG A 129 -18.06 30.94 13.26
N THR A 130 -17.59 31.90 14.06
CA THR A 130 -16.23 31.88 14.64
C THR A 130 -15.93 30.65 15.49
N TRP A 131 -16.93 30.06 16.13
CA TRP A 131 -16.76 28.87 16.97
C TRP A 131 -16.36 27.61 16.18
N TRP A 132 -16.61 27.57 14.87
CA TRP A 132 -16.14 26.49 13.99
C TRP A 132 -14.62 26.46 13.91
N THR A 133 -13.99 27.62 13.79
CA THR A 133 -12.54 27.79 13.57
C THR A 133 -11.74 28.00 14.85
N GLN A 134 -12.41 28.17 16.00
CA GLN A 134 -11.74 28.19 17.30
C GLN A 134 -11.05 26.85 17.57
N VAL A 135 -9.95 26.90 18.31
CA VAL A 135 -9.16 25.73 18.71
C VAL A 135 -9.12 25.64 20.23
N ASP A 136 -9.15 24.40 20.75
CA ASP A 136 -8.93 24.13 22.16
C ASP A 136 -7.44 24.25 22.55
N ASP A 137 -7.13 23.98 23.82
CA ASP A 137 -5.78 23.97 24.37
C ASP A 137 -4.83 22.95 23.72
N GLN A 138 -5.35 22.02 22.92
CA GLN A 138 -4.61 21.04 22.12
C GLN A 138 -4.52 21.41 20.64
N GLY A 139 -5.11 22.53 20.22
CA GLY A 139 -5.14 22.95 18.81
C GLY A 139 -6.26 22.31 17.99
N HIS A 140 -7.21 21.61 18.60
CA HIS A 140 -8.31 20.95 17.91
C HIS A 140 -9.49 21.88 17.69
N THR A 141 -10.02 21.89 16.47
CA THR A 141 -11.31 22.50 16.15
C THR A 141 -12.47 21.52 16.37
N VAL A 142 -13.71 22.00 16.27
CA VAL A 142 -14.92 21.15 16.28
C VAL A 142 -14.82 20.01 15.24
N LEU A 143 -14.22 20.28 14.08
CA LEU A 143 -14.06 19.29 13.03
C LEU A 143 -13.02 18.20 13.39
N HIS A 144 -11.95 18.56 14.11
CA HIS A 144 -10.99 17.57 14.61
C HIS A 144 -11.67 16.62 15.60
N LEU A 145 -12.42 17.17 16.56
CA LEU A 145 -13.18 16.35 17.51
C LEU A 145 -14.23 15.48 16.79
N ALA A 146 -14.87 16.00 15.75
CA ALA A 146 -15.84 15.23 14.97
C ALA A 146 -15.17 14.04 14.26
N LEU A 147 -13.95 14.22 13.74
CA LEU A 147 -13.16 13.13 13.17
C LEU A 147 -12.77 12.11 14.24
N ILE A 148 -12.23 12.55 15.38
CA ILE A 148 -11.83 11.70 16.51
C ILE A 148 -13.01 10.82 16.97
N HIS A 149 -14.21 11.39 17.05
CA HIS A 149 -15.44 10.68 17.42
C HIS A 149 -16.17 10.02 16.23
N LYS A 150 -15.54 9.92 15.05
CA LYS A 150 -16.04 9.24 13.85
C LYS A 150 -17.37 9.79 13.31
N LEU A 151 -17.65 11.07 13.54
CA LEU A 151 -18.84 11.78 13.07
C LEU A 151 -18.58 12.52 11.74
N ALA A 152 -18.17 11.77 10.71
CA ALA A 152 -17.84 12.33 9.39
C ALA A 152 -18.96 13.18 8.74
N TRP A 153 -20.22 12.98 9.14
CA TRP A 153 -21.35 13.77 8.66
C TRP A 153 -21.29 15.25 9.08
N VAL A 154 -20.57 15.59 10.16
CA VAL A 154 -20.41 16.98 10.64
C VAL A 154 -19.69 17.84 9.60
N LEU A 155 -18.77 17.24 8.83
CA LEU A 155 -18.07 17.93 7.75
C LEU A 155 -19.01 18.49 6.69
N LYS A 156 -20.19 17.88 6.49
CA LYS A 156 -21.20 18.36 5.54
C LYS A 156 -21.92 19.63 5.99
N LEU A 157 -21.80 19.98 7.28
CA LEU A 157 -22.47 21.14 7.88
C LEU A 157 -21.56 22.37 7.92
N ALA A 158 -20.25 22.16 7.87
CA ALA A 158 -19.26 23.22 7.93
C ALA A 158 -18.92 23.76 6.53
N ASP A 159 -18.59 25.05 6.46
CA ASP A 159 -17.89 25.60 5.30
C ASP A 159 -16.41 25.20 5.41
N LEU A 160 -16.06 24.11 4.73
CA LEU A 160 -14.73 23.51 4.80
C LEU A 160 -13.64 24.41 4.18
N THR A 161 -14.00 25.42 3.38
CA THR A 161 -13.01 26.32 2.77
C THR A 161 -12.26 27.15 3.80
N ALA A 162 -12.91 27.50 4.91
CA ALA A 162 -12.30 28.20 6.04
C ALA A 162 -11.28 27.35 6.82
N PHE A 163 -11.15 26.05 6.50
CA PHE A 163 -10.33 25.11 7.25
C PHE A 163 -9.14 24.55 6.47
N ARG A 164 -8.80 25.09 5.30
CA ARG A 164 -7.71 24.55 4.46
C ARG A 164 -6.35 24.55 5.14
N SER A 165 -6.11 25.49 6.06
CA SER A 165 -4.87 25.54 6.86
C SER A 165 -4.77 24.47 7.94
N PHE A 166 -5.85 23.73 8.23
CA PHE A 166 -5.87 22.71 9.27
C PHE A 166 -5.61 21.33 8.69
N GLN A 167 -4.87 20.48 9.40
CA GLN A 167 -4.46 19.14 8.97
C GLN A 167 -5.61 18.10 9.01
N LEU A 168 -6.84 18.51 8.69
CA LEU A 168 -8.05 17.67 8.74
C LEU A 168 -7.97 16.47 7.80
N LEU A 169 -7.43 16.64 6.59
CA LEU A 169 -7.27 15.55 5.62
C LEU A 169 -6.33 14.46 6.14
N HIS A 170 -5.21 14.87 6.75
CA HIS A 170 -4.25 13.94 7.35
C HIS A 170 -4.89 13.20 8.54
N MET A 171 -5.57 13.91 9.45
CA MET A 171 -6.26 13.29 10.59
C MET A 171 -7.36 12.31 10.14
N ALA A 172 -8.17 12.68 9.13
CA ALA A 172 -9.20 11.79 8.59
C ALA A 172 -8.59 10.50 8.01
N ALA A 173 -7.45 10.61 7.32
CA ALA A 173 -6.71 9.46 6.81
C ALA A 173 -6.07 8.62 7.92
N GLU A 174 -5.48 9.25 8.95
CA GLU A 174 -4.86 8.57 10.08
C GLU A 174 -5.88 7.76 10.90
N LEU A 175 -7.11 8.25 10.99
CA LEU A 175 -8.23 7.54 11.60
C LEU A 175 -8.93 6.53 10.68
N GLY A 176 -8.47 6.37 9.43
CA GLY A 176 -9.04 5.44 8.45
C GLY A 176 -10.47 5.80 8.01
N LEU A 177 -10.86 7.08 8.08
CA LEU A 177 -12.21 7.54 7.79
C LEU A 177 -12.38 7.89 6.30
N ALA A 178 -12.48 6.87 5.44
CA ALA A 178 -12.58 7.05 3.98
C ALA A 178 -13.70 8.03 3.55
N SER A 179 -14.86 8.00 4.22
CA SER A 179 -15.96 8.93 3.91
C SER A 179 -15.63 10.40 4.23
N ALA A 180 -14.87 10.65 5.29
CA ALA A 180 -14.41 11.99 5.66
C ALA A 180 -13.34 12.48 4.67
N VAL A 181 -12.39 11.60 4.30
CA VAL A 181 -11.37 11.89 3.28
C VAL A 181 -12.03 12.32 1.97
N MET A 182 -13.04 11.59 1.49
CA MET A 182 -13.77 11.97 0.27
C MET A 182 -14.44 13.35 0.38
N LEU A 183 -15.08 13.66 1.51
CA LEU A 183 -15.75 14.95 1.70
C LEU A 183 -14.75 16.12 1.70
N LEU A 184 -13.59 15.95 2.35
CA LEU A 184 -12.54 16.97 2.38
C LEU A 184 -11.96 17.20 0.98
N VAL A 185 -11.72 16.13 0.22
CA VAL A 185 -11.24 16.23 -1.17
C VAL A 185 -12.26 16.92 -2.08
N GLN A 186 -13.54 16.58 -1.95
CA GLN A 186 -14.63 17.26 -2.68
C GLN A 186 -14.71 18.76 -2.34
N ALA A 187 -14.33 19.15 -1.12
CA ALA A 187 -14.22 20.55 -0.72
C ALA A 187 -12.93 21.24 -1.17
N GLY A 188 -12.08 20.55 -1.95
CA GLY A 188 -10.86 21.09 -2.54
C GLY A 188 -9.61 20.95 -1.66
N PHE A 189 -9.63 20.16 -0.58
CA PHE A 189 -8.42 19.84 0.16
C PHE A 189 -7.52 18.95 -0.69
N SER A 190 -6.25 19.33 -0.85
CA SER A 190 -5.25 18.53 -1.56
C SER A 190 -4.10 18.16 -0.63
N PRO A 191 -3.65 16.89 -0.62
CA PRO A 191 -2.43 16.47 0.04
C PRO A 191 -1.18 17.21 -0.48
N LEU A 192 -1.25 17.80 -1.67
CA LEU A 192 -0.13 18.45 -2.36
C LEU A 192 -0.31 19.97 -2.44
N GLU A 193 -1.28 20.54 -1.72
CA GLU A 193 -1.57 21.99 -1.73
C GLU A 193 -0.33 22.82 -1.36
N SER A 194 0.43 22.37 -0.37
CA SER A 194 1.68 22.98 0.08
C SER A 194 2.79 23.00 -0.97
N LEU A 195 2.82 22.02 -1.88
CA LEU A 195 3.79 21.94 -2.98
C LEU A 195 3.36 22.79 -4.19
N ARG A 196 2.05 22.92 -4.42
CA ARG A 196 1.49 23.70 -5.54
C ARG A 196 1.55 25.21 -5.30
N SER A 197 1.57 25.66 -4.05
CA SER A 197 1.65 27.08 -3.71
C SER A 197 3.04 27.69 -3.93
N GLY A 198 3.99 26.95 -4.52
CA GLY A 198 5.35 27.44 -4.78
C GLY A 198 6.17 27.70 -3.50
N ALA A 199 5.63 27.36 -2.34
CA ALA A 199 6.39 27.29 -1.11
C ALA A 199 7.34 26.11 -1.26
N THR A 200 8.64 26.39 -1.40
CA THR A 200 9.65 25.36 -1.14
C THR A 200 9.30 24.73 0.21
N PRO A 201 9.16 23.40 0.31
CA PRO A 201 8.96 22.77 1.62
C PRO A 201 10.12 23.26 2.48
N SER A 202 9.82 24.08 3.49
CA SER A 202 10.89 24.76 4.23
C SER A 202 11.84 23.69 4.74
N GLU A 203 13.14 23.92 4.64
CA GLU A 203 14.19 22.96 5.06
C GLU A 203 14.07 22.52 6.54
N THR A 204 13.16 23.16 7.29
CA THR A 204 12.84 22.96 8.69
C THR A 204 11.54 22.20 8.97
N SER A 205 10.68 21.91 7.98
CA SER A 205 9.36 21.33 8.21
C SER A 205 9.15 19.99 7.47
N ASN A 206 9.43 18.88 8.15
CA ASN A 206 8.84 17.58 7.79
C ASN A 206 7.29 17.59 7.82
N SER A 207 6.66 18.71 8.20
CA SER A 207 5.24 18.85 8.54
C SER A 207 4.31 19.30 7.41
N THR A 208 4.77 19.44 6.17
CA THR A 208 3.96 20.01 5.07
C THR A 208 3.44 18.99 4.07
N ILE A 209 3.89 17.73 4.10
CA ILE A 209 3.49 16.70 3.14
C ILE A 209 2.78 15.54 3.88
N PRO A 210 1.44 15.42 3.79
CA PRO A 210 0.65 14.49 4.60
C PRO A 210 1.08 13.03 4.51
N ILE A 211 1.49 12.53 3.34
CA ILE A 211 1.93 11.14 3.20
C ILE A 211 3.24 10.85 3.95
N MET A 212 4.08 11.86 4.16
CA MET A 212 5.33 11.75 4.91
C MET A 212 5.13 11.78 6.42
N LEU A 213 3.98 12.30 6.86
CA LEU A 213 3.54 12.30 8.25
C LEU A 213 2.78 11.02 8.62
N ALA A 214 2.30 10.26 7.63
CA ALA A 214 1.52 9.04 7.85
C ALA A 214 2.24 8.10 8.83
N SER A 215 1.56 7.79 9.94
CA SER A 215 2.12 6.94 10.98
C SER A 215 1.74 5.47 10.77
N THR A 216 0.67 5.22 10.01
CA THR A 216 0.12 3.89 9.75
C THR A 216 0.00 3.59 8.25
N PRO A 217 0.06 2.31 7.82
CA PRO A 217 -0.18 1.93 6.42
C PRO A 217 -1.59 2.26 5.92
N SER A 218 -2.60 2.27 6.80
CA SER A 218 -3.97 2.67 6.47
C SER A 218 -4.05 4.16 6.13
N CYS A 219 -3.33 5.02 6.86
CA CYS A 219 -3.20 6.44 6.51
C CYS A 219 -2.57 6.63 5.13
N VAL A 220 -1.47 5.92 4.85
CA VAL A 220 -0.82 5.96 3.53
C VAL A 220 -1.81 5.55 2.43
N LEU A 221 -2.61 4.50 2.65
CA LEU A 221 -3.62 4.06 1.69
C LEU A 221 -4.69 5.12 1.44
N GLU A 222 -5.29 5.69 2.48
CA GLU A 222 -6.33 6.71 2.32
C GLU A 222 -5.78 7.97 1.64
N LEU A 223 -4.57 8.38 1.99
CA LEU A 223 -3.91 9.50 1.32
C LEU A 223 -3.66 9.17 -0.15
N LEU A 224 -3.07 8.02 -0.49
CA LEU A 224 -2.79 7.66 -1.88
C LEU A 224 -4.03 7.52 -2.75
N ARG A 225 -5.23 7.28 -2.19
CA ARG A 225 -6.48 7.32 -2.96
C ARG A 225 -6.78 8.71 -3.53
N VAL A 226 -6.16 9.75 -2.97
CA VAL A 226 -6.28 11.13 -3.40
C VAL A 226 -5.06 11.50 -4.23
N GLU A 227 -5.25 11.88 -5.50
CA GLU A 227 -4.14 12.31 -6.37
C GLU A 227 -2.98 11.30 -6.45
N THR A 228 -3.31 10.01 -6.59
CA THR A 228 -2.40 8.87 -6.44
C THR A 228 -1.05 9.04 -7.13
N LEU A 229 -1.05 9.34 -8.44
CA LEU A 229 0.18 9.43 -9.23
C LEU A 229 1.08 10.56 -8.74
N ALA A 230 0.50 11.72 -8.44
CA ALA A 230 1.25 12.88 -8.00
C ALA A 230 1.88 12.66 -6.60
N GLN A 231 1.17 11.96 -5.71
CA GLN A 231 1.75 11.58 -4.41
C GLN A 231 2.87 10.54 -4.54
N LEU A 232 2.73 9.55 -5.42
CA LEU A 232 3.79 8.59 -5.69
C LEU A 232 5.03 9.26 -6.28
N GLU A 233 4.85 10.25 -7.18
CA GLU A 233 5.95 11.06 -7.72
C GLU A 233 6.62 11.91 -6.65
N CYS A 234 5.84 12.54 -5.77
CA CYS A 234 6.36 13.27 -4.62
C CYS A 234 7.28 12.40 -3.75
N VAL A 235 6.89 11.14 -3.47
CA VAL A 235 7.74 10.19 -2.74
C VAL A 235 9.09 9.97 -3.45
N VAL A 236 9.11 9.93 -4.78
CA VAL A 236 10.36 9.80 -5.55
C VAL A 236 11.20 11.06 -5.48
N GLU A 237 10.60 12.23 -5.66
CA GLU A 237 11.31 13.50 -5.62
C GLU A 237 11.98 13.71 -4.26
N LEU A 238 11.24 13.46 -3.17
CA LEU A 238 11.78 13.54 -1.80
C LEU A 238 12.86 12.50 -1.53
N SER A 239 12.76 11.31 -2.13
CA SER A 239 13.81 10.29 -2.03
C SER A 239 15.14 10.73 -2.68
N ARG A 240 15.08 11.68 -3.63
CA ARG A 240 16.26 12.19 -4.36
C ARG A 240 16.82 13.47 -3.74
N SER A 241 15.97 14.31 -3.17
CA SER A 241 16.31 15.69 -2.81
C SER A 241 16.93 15.86 -1.42
N SER A 242 16.71 14.97 -0.44
CA SER A 242 17.18 15.22 0.93
C SER A 242 17.44 13.97 1.77
N ARG A 243 18.62 13.92 2.43
CA ARG A 243 18.94 12.89 3.46
C ARG A 243 17.98 12.95 4.67
N ARG A 244 17.35 14.10 4.96
CA ARG A 244 16.44 14.26 6.11
C ARG A 244 15.11 13.53 5.98
N HIS A 245 14.61 13.36 4.74
CA HIS A 245 13.32 12.69 4.50
C HIS A 245 13.46 11.16 4.36
N GLY A 246 14.68 10.63 4.36
CA GLY A 246 14.98 9.20 4.23
C GLY A 246 14.14 8.30 5.15
N PRO A 247 14.03 8.58 6.46
CA PRO A 247 13.22 7.77 7.38
C PRO A 247 11.72 7.74 7.05
N SER A 248 11.15 8.88 6.67
CA SER A 248 9.73 8.99 6.30
C SER A 248 9.46 8.31 4.95
N VAL A 249 10.35 8.50 3.95
CA VAL A 249 10.24 7.80 2.66
C VAL A 249 10.32 6.29 2.88
N TYR A 250 11.29 5.84 3.70
CA TYR A 250 11.42 4.43 4.04
C TYR A 250 10.16 3.91 4.72
N ARG A 251 9.56 4.66 5.65
CA ARG A 251 8.32 4.27 6.33
C ARG A 251 7.17 4.07 5.34
N VAL A 252 6.98 4.98 4.38
CA VAL A 252 5.95 4.88 3.35
C VAL A 252 6.20 3.67 2.44
N LEU A 253 7.43 3.49 1.97
CA LEU A 253 7.80 2.33 1.14
C LEU A 253 7.63 1.02 1.90
N HIS A 254 8.06 0.98 3.16
CA HIS A 254 7.91 -0.17 4.04
C HIS A 254 6.42 -0.48 4.27
N ALA A 255 5.57 0.53 4.50
CA ALA A 255 4.13 0.35 4.60
C ALA A 255 3.53 -0.32 3.35
N MET A 256 3.95 0.09 2.14
CA MET A 256 3.51 -0.53 0.88
C MET A 256 3.94 -2.00 0.75
N VAL A 257 5.06 -2.38 1.38
CA VAL A 257 5.56 -3.75 1.39
C VAL A 257 4.81 -4.63 2.37
N ILE A 258 4.42 -4.11 3.54
CA ILE A 258 3.86 -4.95 4.61
C ILE A 258 2.34 -5.01 4.60
N HIS A 259 1.69 -3.99 4.06
CA HIS A 259 0.24 -3.86 4.12
C HIS A 259 -0.39 -4.31 2.80
N VAL A 260 -1.08 -5.45 2.83
CA VAL A 260 -1.66 -6.09 1.64
C VAL A 260 -2.66 -5.19 0.90
N PRO A 261 -3.64 -4.54 1.56
CA PRO A 261 -4.57 -3.67 0.84
C PRO A 261 -3.88 -2.49 0.15
N LEU A 262 -2.80 -1.98 0.73
CA LEU A 262 -2.01 -0.90 0.15
C LEU A 262 -1.20 -1.39 -1.05
N PHE A 263 -0.59 -2.56 -0.93
CA PHE A 263 0.09 -3.21 -2.04
C PHE A 263 -0.87 -3.47 -3.21
N ASP A 264 -2.01 -4.11 -2.95
CA ASP A 264 -3.02 -4.41 -3.96
C ASP A 264 -3.62 -3.16 -4.59
N PHE A 265 -3.78 -2.09 -3.82
CA PHE A 265 -4.16 -0.79 -4.36
C PHE A 265 -3.13 -0.29 -5.38
N VAL A 266 -1.83 -0.29 -5.04
CA VAL A 266 -0.77 0.12 -5.97
C VAL A 266 -0.73 -0.79 -7.21
N GLN A 267 -0.92 -2.10 -7.06
CA GLN A 267 -1.02 -3.04 -8.19
C GLN A 267 -2.22 -2.71 -9.10
N SER A 268 -3.38 -2.40 -8.50
CA SER A 268 -4.61 -2.06 -9.23
C SER A 268 -4.46 -0.75 -9.99
N VAL A 269 -3.79 0.25 -9.40
CA VAL A 269 -3.46 1.51 -10.07
C VAL A 269 -2.55 1.26 -11.28
N ALA A 270 -1.54 0.39 -11.14
CA ALA A 270 -0.65 0.01 -12.23
C ALA A 270 -1.39 -0.76 -13.34
N LEU A 271 -2.31 -1.66 -12.97
CA LEU A 271 -3.14 -2.42 -13.90
C LEU A 271 -4.11 -1.53 -14.68
N ALA A 272 -4.74 -0.56 -14.01
CA ALA A 272 -5.70 0.35 -14.62
C ALA A 272 -5.05 1.34 -15.62
N ASN A 273 -3.76 1.65 -15.44
CA ASN A 273 -3.04 2.66 -16.24
C ASN A 273 -1.74 2.13 -16.85
N PRO A 274 -1.79 1.09 -17.70
CA PRO A 274 -0.59 0.41 -18.17
C PRO A 274 0.29 1.30 -19.08
N ARG A 275 -0.30 2.29 -19.76
CA ARG A 275 0.45 3.25 -20.60
C ARG A 275 1.25 4.26 -19.77
N VAL A 276 0.66 4.78 -18.69
CA VAL A 276 1.34 5.69 -17.76
C VAL A 276 2.56 5.00 -17.16
N TYR A 277 2.37 3.73 -16.79
CA TYR A 277 3.43 2.88 -16.29
C TYR A 277 4.55 2.64 -17.30
N LEU A 278 4.24 2.34 -18.57
CA LEU A 278 5.24 2.05 -19.61
C LEU A 278 6.00 3.31 -20.06
N SER A 279 5.37 4.48 -19.95
CA SER A 279 5.95 5.78 -20.28
C SER A 279 6.92 6.29 -19.20
N SER A 280 7.72 7.31 -19.54
CA SER A 280 8.57 8.08 -18.62
C SER A 280 7.79 8.94 -17.61
N ASN A 281 6.46 8.92 -17.66
CA ASN A 281 5.63 9.90 -16.98
C ASN A 281 5.47 9.65 -15.47
N CYS A 282 5.71 8.44 -14.95
CA CYS A 282 5.67 8.18 -13.50
C CYS A 282 6.89 7.37 -13.03
N LEU A 283 7.90 8.06 -12.53
CA LEU A 283 9.18 7.48 -12.10
C LEU A 283 9.04 6.50 -10.92
N PHE A 284 8.04 6.70 -10.04
CA PHE A 284 7.80 5.80 -8.92
C PHE A 284 7.46 4.40 -9.42
N LEU A 285 6.46 4.34 -10.30
CA LEU A 285 5.99 3.09 -10.86
C LEU A 285 7.07 2.42 -11.71
N GLN A 286 7.95 3.19 -12.36
CA GLN A 286 9.16 2.66 -13.03
C GLN A 286 10.20 2.02 -12.10
N ARG A 287 10.26 2.45 -10.83
CA ARG A 287 11.11 1.79 -9.82
C ARG A 287 10.39 0.62 -9.17
N PHE A 288 9.07 0.73 -9.02
CA PHE A 288 8.21 -0.29 -8.45
C PHE A 288 7.95 -1.49 -9.38
N ARG A 289 8.36 -1.43 -10.65
CA ARG A 289 8.17 -2.49 -11.67
C ARG A 289 8.56 -3.90 -11.19
N LYS A 290 9.64 -3.99 -10.41
CA LYS A 290 10.13 -5.28 -9.87
C LYS A 290 9.15 -5.92 -8.90
N CYS A 291 8.41 -5.10 -8.17
CA CYS A 291 7.42 -5.47 -7.16
C CYS A 291 6.05 -5.80 -7.75
N LEU A 292 5.87 -5.64 -9.07
CA LEU A 292 4.59 -5.95 -9.69
C LEU A 292 4.31 -7.45 -9.68
N ARG A 293 3.02 -7.76 -9.56
CA ARG A 293 2.51 -9.11 -9.75
C ARG A 293 2.69 -9.56 -11.21
N LEU A 294 2.76 -10.88 -11.41
CA LEU A 294 3.08 -11.50 -12.69
C LEU A 294 1.99 -11.24 -13.74
N ASP A 295 0.73 -11.20 -13.33
CA ASP A 295 -0.41 -10.81 -14.18
C ASP A 295 -0.22 -9.42 -14.78
N VAL A 296 0.16 -8.44 -13.95
CA VAL A 296 0.43 -7.06 -14.39
C VAL A 296 1.64 -7.00 -15.31
N LYS A 297 2.72 -7.74 -14.98
CA LYS A 297 3.92 -7.85 -15.84
C LYS A 297 3.61 -8.51 -17.19
N LEU A 298 2.79 -9.56 -17.21
CA LEU A 298 2.35 -10.24 -18.44
C LEU A 298 1.50 -9.32 -19.32
N LEU A 299 0.59 -8.54 -18.73
CA LEU A 299 -0.17 -7.54 -19.46
C LEU A 299 0.77 -6.51 -20.12
N GLN A 300 1.76 -6.01 -19.38
CA GLN A 300 2.77 -5.09 -19.93
C GLN A 300 3.56 -5.71 -21.08
N LEU A 301 3.99 -6.95 -20.91
CA LEU A 301 4.69 -7.69 -21.96
C LEU A 301 3.80 -7.84 -23.19
N SER A 302 2.51 -8.18 -23.03
CA SER A 302 1.58 -8.32 -24.16
C SER A 302 1.40 -7.02 -24.94
N MET A 303 1.33 -5.87 -24.25
CA MET A 303 1.25 -4.56 -24.89
C MET A 303 2.54 -4.19 -25.64
N HIS A 304 3.69 -4.51 -25.04
CA HIS A 304 5.00 -4.31 -25.65
C HIS A 304 5.17 -5.17 -26.91
N VAL A 305 4.86 -6.46 -26.82
CA VAL A 305 4.87 -7.41 -27.93
C VAL A 305 3.94 -6.94 -29.04
N ALA A 306 2.70 -6.54 -28.72
CA ALA A 306 1.76 -5.99 -29.71
C ALA A 306 2.33 -4.76 -30.44
N GLY A 307 3.12 -3.92 -29.76
CA GLY A 307 3.83 -2.80 -30.37
C GLY A 307 4.90 -3.22 -31.39
N ILE A 308 5.62 -4.31 -31.11
CA ILE A 308 6.61 -4.91 -32.02
C ILE A 308 5.89 -5.57 -33.21
N LEU A 309 4.85 -6.37 -32.95
CA LEU A 309 4.09 -7.11 -33.97
C LEU A 309 3.47 -6.20 -35.04
N LYS A 310 3.01 -4.99 -34.67
CA LYS A 310 2.43 -4.02 -35.61
C LYS A 310 3.38 -3.57 -36.72
N ARG A 311 4.69 -3.79 -36.57
CA ARG A 311 5.71 -3.44 -37.56
C ARG A 311 6.06 -4.62 -38.50
N MET A 312 5.41 -5.77 -38.33
CA MET A 312 5.71 -6.99 -39.09
C MET A 312 5.11 -6.98 -40.49
N THR A 313 5.95 -7.15 -41.52
CA THR A 313 5.53 -7.52 -42.89
C THR A 313 6.49 -8.60 -43.43
N GLY A 314 5.98 -9.66 -44.06
CA GLY A 314 6.81 -10.71 -44.70
C GLY A 314 7.12 -11.97 -43.85
N ARG A 315 7.81 -12.95 -44.46
CA ARG A 315 8.23 -14.23 -43.85
C ARG A 315 9.71 -14.50 -44.14
N THR A 316 10.42 -15.07 -43.17
CA THR A 316 11.82 -15.48 -43.31
C THR A 316 11.91 -17.00 -43.31
N THR A 317 12.60 -17.59 -44.28
CA THR A 317 12.79 -19.05 -44.36
C THR A 317 14.27 -19.39 -44.15
N LEU A 318 14.55 -20.28 -43.21
CA LEU A 318 15.87 -20.83 -42.96
C LEU A 318 15.94 -22.26 -43.50
N THR A 319 16.99 -22.57 -44.24
CA THR A 319 17.17 -23.90 -44.84
C THR A 319 18.14 -24.71 -44.01
N ILE A 320 17.71 -25.85 -43.50
CA ILE A 320 18.48 -26.69 -42.59
C ILE A 320 18.78 -28.01 -43.29
N PRO A 321 20.06 -28.44 -43.42
CA PRO A 321 20.38 -29.68 -44.11
C PRO A 321 19.73 -30.91 -43.46
N SER A 322 19.77 -30.98 -42.13
CA SER A 322 19.33 -32.12 -41.32
C SER A 322 19.19 -31.71 -39.85
N ASP A 323 18.44 -32.48 -39.05
CA ASP A 323 18.13 -32.13 -37.66
C ASP A 323 19.38 -32.04 -36.76
N ASP A 324 20.44 -32.82 -37.02
CA ASP A 324 21.72 -32.78 -36.30
C ASP A 324 22.51 -31.48 -36.54
N LYS A 325 22.26 -30.80 -37.66
CA LYS A 325 22.89 -29.52 -38.02
C LYS A 325 22.02 -28.30 -37.71
N LEU A 326 20.94 -28.47 -36.95
CA LEU A 326 19.95 -27.43 -36.65
C LEU A 326 20.62 -26.16 -36.07
N TRP A 327 21.30 -26.29 -34.93
CA TRP A 327 21.91 -25.15 -34.23
C TRP A 327 22.99 -24.44 -35.06
N THR A 328 23.89 -25.22 -35.68
CA THR A 328 24.99 -24.66 -36.49
C THR A 328 24.45 -23.94 -37.74
N SER A 329 23.44 -24.50 -38.40
CA SER A 329 22.82 -23.90 -39.58
C SER A 329 22.04 -22.64 -39.25
N ILE A 330 21.27 -22.64 -38.15
CA ILE A 330 20.57 -21.45 -37.66
C ILE A 330 21.60 -20.38 -37.29
N GLN A 331 22.67 -20.73 -36.58
CA GLN A 331 23.71 -19.78 -36.19
C GLN A 331 24.35 -19.11 -37.41
N GLN A 332 24.78 -19.89 -38.40
CA GLN A 332 25.40 -19.38 -39.64
C GLN A 332 24.44 -18.49 -40.44
N GLN A 333 23.17 -18.87 -40.55
CA GLN A 333 22.18 -18.08 -41.29
C GLN A 333 21.75 -16.83 -40.51
N SER A 334 21.70 -16.89 -39.17
CA SER A 334 21.34 -15.76 -38.31
C SER A 334 22.36 -14.62 -38.28
N GLN A 335 23.59 -14.90 -38.74
CA GLN A 335 24.65 -13.90 -38.92
C GLN A 335 24.49 -13.10 -40.22
N ARG A 336 23.63 -13.55 -41.15
CA ARG A 336 23.28 -12.79 -42.35
C ARG A 336 22.31 -11.68 -41.96
N VAL A 337 22.51 -10.49 -42.54
CA VAL A 337 21.79 -9.25 -42.20
C VAL A 337 20.26 -9.35 -42.39
N ASP A 338 19.79 -10.34 -43.16
CA ASP A 338 18.38 -10.46 -43.59
C ASP A 338 17.46 -11.25 -42.63
N VAL A 339 17.97 -11.80 -41.52
CA VAL A 339 17.13 -12.55 -40.58
C VAL A 339 16.48 -11.61 -39.56
N ASP A 340 15.28 -11.14 -39.91
CA ASP A 340 14.42 -10.40 -38.98
C ASP A 340 13.70 -11.36 -38.02
N TRP A 341 14.24 -11.51 -36.82
CA TRP A 341 13.64 -12.30 -35.72
C TRP A 341 12.34 -11.71 -35.19
N ASN A 342 11.97 -10.51 -35.61
CA ASN A 342 10.65 -9.94 -35.38
C ASN A 342 9.68 -10.37 -36.48
N ARG A 343 9.81 -11.54 -37.08
CA ARG A 343 8.83 -12.10 -38.03
C ARG A 343 8.69 -13.60 -37.83
N PRO A 344 7.54 -14.23 -38.17
CA PRO A 344 7.44 -15.69 -38.18
C PRO A 344 8.53 -16.30 -39.06
N VAL A 345 9.30 -17.22 -38.50
CA VAL A 345 10.39 -17.92 -39.18
C VAL A 345 9.90 -19.31 -39.57
N THR A 346 10.21 -19.71 -40.80
CA THR A 346 9.95 -21.07 -41.29
C THR A 346 11.27 -21.80 -41.40
N LEU A 347 11.39 -22.96 -40.76
CA LEU A 347 12.55 -23.84 -40.90
C LEU A 347 12.20 -24.95 -41.90
N TYR A 348 12.95 -25.03 -42.99
CA TYR A 348 12.83 -26.11 -43.97
C TYR A 348 13.98 -27.10 -43.79
N VAL A 349 13.67 -28.32 -43.34
CA VAL A 349 14.68 -29.37 -43.17
C VAL A 349 14.75 -30.21 -44.45
N VAL A 350 15.88 -30.13 -45.14
CA VAL A 350 16.08 -30.71 -46.48
C VAL A 350 16.03 -32.24 -46.42
N ALA A 351 16.73 -32.87 -45.47
CA ALA A 351 16.82 -34.33 -45.37
C ALA A 351 15.46 -35.01 -45.15
N SER A 352 14.59 -34.42 -44.34
CA SER A 352 13.26 -34.97 -44.01
C SER A 352 12.13 -34.36 -44.85
N LYS A 353 12.43 -33.33 -45.67
CA LYS A 353 11.44 -32.46 -46.34
C LYS A 353 10.41 -31.87 -45.36
N ALA A 354 10.76 -31.76 -44.08
CA ALA A 354 9.87 -31.25 -43.05
C ALA A 354 9.88 -29.72 -43.05
N VAL A 355 8.70 -29.13 -42.83
CA VAL A 355 8.53 -27.69 -42.66
C VAL A 355 8.08 -27.44 -41.23
N TYR A 356 8.86 -26.67 -40.48
CA TYR A 356 8.53 -26.28 -39.11
C TYR A 356 8.33 -24.77 -39.04
N LEU A 357 7.12 -24.35 -38.66
CA LEU A 357 6.84 -22.93 -38.41
C LEU A 357 7.16 -22.63 -36.94
N THR A 358 7.76 -21.47 -36.66
CA THR A 358 7.99 -21.05 -35.26
C THR A 358 6.70 -20.76 -34.49
N THR A 359 5.56 -20.63 -35.18
CA THR A 359 4.23 -20.59 -34.57
C THR A 359 3.75 -21.95 -34.05
N ASP A 360 4.40 -23.04 -34.45
CA ASP A 360 3.93 -24.40 -34.15
C ASP A 360 4.70 -25.00 -32.97
N ASP A 361 3.98 -25.72 -32.11
CA ASP A 361 4.53 -26.36 -30.90
C ASP A 361 5.62 -27.41 -31.21
N HIS A 362 5.57 -28.01 -32.39
CA HIS A 362 6.49 -29.09 -32.78
C HIS A 362 7.95 -28.61 -32.90
N MET A 363 8.16 -27.39 -33.41
CA MET A 363 9.48 -26.79 -33.52
C MET A 363 10.15 -26.61 -32.15
N TRP A 364 9.39 -26.14 -31.17
CA TRP A 364 9.86 -25.92 -29.80
C TRP A 364 10.09 -27.24 -29.04
N LYS A 365 9.35 -28.30 -29.37
CA LYS A 365 9.64 -29.67 -28.90
C LYS A 365 10.99 -30.16 -29.41
N LEU A 366 11.27 -30.00 -30.71
CA LEU A 366 12.55 -30.39 -31.30
C LEU A 366 13.73 -29.66 -30.63
N LEU A 367 13.63 -28.33 -30.51
CA LEU A 367 14.65 -27.53 -29.83
C LEU A 367 14.84 -27.94 -28.36
N ALA A 368 13.75 -28.15 -27.62
CA ALA A 368 13.84 -28.56 -26.22
C ALA A 368 14.49 -29.93 -26.05
N MET A 369 14.23 -30.89 -26.95
CA MET A 369 14.88 -32.20 -26.93
C MET A 369 16.38 -32.07 -27.16
N GLN A 370 16.82 -31.26 -28.13
CA GLN A 370 18.24 -31.06 -28.39
C GLN A 370 18.95 -30.36 -27.23
N LEU A 371 18.35 -29.34 -26.64
CA LEU A 371 18.90 -28.67 -25.45
C LEU A 371 19.02 -29.64 -24.27
N ARG A 372 18.06 -30.55 -24.11
CA ARG A 372 18.09 -31.57 -23.06
C ARG A 372 19.16 -32.63 -23.31
N GLN A 373 19.39 -33.03 -24.56
CA GLN A 373 20.46 -33.97 -24.93
C GLN A 373 21.85 -33.43 -24.59
N LEU A 374 22.05 -32.11 -24.66
CA LEU A 374 23.29 -31.47 -24.20
C LEU A 374 23.48 -31.62 -22.69
N GLY A 375 22.39 -31.69 -21.91
CA GLY A 375 22.43 -31.92 -20.48
C GLY A 375 23.35 -30.94 -19.75
N PRO A 376 24.30 -31.40 -18.90
CA PRO A 376 25.23 -30.52 -18.20
C PRO A 376 26.18 -29.76 -19.15
N HIS A 377 26.48 -30.33 -20.33
CA HIS A 377 27.35 -29.70 -21.33
C HIS A 377 26.73 -28.51 -22.04
N LEU A 378 25.42 -28.24 -21.84
CA LEU A 378 24.76 -27.04 -22.35
C LEU A 378 25.52 -25.76 -21.95
N PHE A 379 26.05 -25.73 -20.73
CA PHE A 379 26.77 -24.57 -20.20
C PHE A 379 28.27 -24.55 -20.54
N ASP A 380 28.75 -25.51 -21.32
CA ASP A 380 30.10 -25.53 -21.89
C ASP A 380 30.11 -24.95 -23.32
N MET A 381 28.91 -24.62 -23.84
CA MET A 381 28.72 -24.02 -25.17
C MET A 381 29.22 -22.57 -25.22
N SER A 382 29.55 -22.12 -26.43
CA SER A 382 30.12 -20.78 -26.67
C SER A 382 29.17 -19.62 -26.39
N LEU A 383 29.74 -18.41 -26.18
CA LEU A 383 28.97 -17.16 -26.07
C LEU A 383 28.06 -16.92 -27.27
N ALA A 384 28.51 -17.29 -28.47
CA ALA A 384 27.73 -17.15 -29.69
C ALA A 384 26.50 -18.08 -29.70
N PHE A 385 26.63 -19.28 -29.13
CA PHE A 385 25.49 -20.18 -28.93
C PHE A 385 24.47 -19.57 -27.96
N PHE A 386 24.92 -19.04 -26.81
CA PHE A 386 24.01 -18.41 -25.84
C PHE A 386 23.36 -17.14 -26.40
N SER A 387 24.07 -16.35 -27.20
CA SER A 387 23.50 -15.22 -27.92
C SER A 387 22.39 -15.67 -28.88
N LEU A 388 22.62 -16.73 -29.65
CA LEU A 388 21.59 -17.30 -30.52
C LEU A 388 20.40 -17.85 -29.72
N LEU A 389 20.65 -18.56 -28.63
CA LEU A 389 19.61 -19.06 -27.74
C LEU A 389 18.76 -17.92 -27.20
N GLY A 390 19.38 -16.80 -26.82
CA GLY A 390 18.70 -15.57 -26.44
C GLY A 390 17.76 -15.05 -27.52
N LYS A 391 18.24 -14.95 -28.77
CA LYS A 391 17.42 -14.52 -29.92
C LYS A 391 16.23 -15.45 -30.15
N LEU A 392 16.47 -16.77 -30.15
CA LEU A 392 15.44 -17.78 -30.36
C LEU A 392 14.37 -17.75 -29.27
N LEU A 393 14.75 -17.63 -28.00
CA LEU A 393 13.80 -17.56 -26.90
C LEU A 393 13.09 -16.20 -26.82
N GLY A 394 13.74 -15.10 -27.25
CA GLY A 394 13.06 -13.83 -27.47
C GLY A 394 12.00 -13.94 -28.56
N HIS A 395 12.34 -14.56 -29.69
CA HIS A 395 11.39 -14.82 -30.77
C HIS A 395 10.23 -15.71 -30.31
N MET A 396 10.52 -16.75 -29.52
CA MET A 396 9.52 -17.64 -28.91
C MET A 396 8.47 -16.85 -28.11
N VAL A 397 8.91 -15.86 -27.31
CA VAL A 397 8.03 -14.98 -26.55
C VAL A 397 7.16 -14.13 -27.47
N LEU A 398 7.71 -13.58 -28.57
CA LEU A 398 6.95 -12.80 -29.55
C LEU A 398 5.84 -13.62 -30.21
N VAL A 399 6.09 -14.89 -30.55
CA VAL A 399 5.11 -15.78 -31.18
C VAL A 399 4.21 -16.51 -30.16
N GLY A 400 4.33 -16.19 -28.87
CA GLY A 400 3.46 -16.73 -27.82
C GLY A 400 3.69 -18.21 -27.50
N GLN A 401 4.89 -18.74 -27.79
CA GLN A 401 5.25 -20.14 -27.56
C GLN A 401 6.05 -20.34 -26.26
N LYS A 402 6.20 -21.60 -25.84
CA LYS A 402 6.95 -21.98 -24.65
C LYS A 402 7.66 -23.30 -24.86
N LEU A 403 8.81 -23.48 -24.18
CA LEU A 403 9.50 -24.75 -24.12
C LEU A 403 8.66 -25.77 -23.33
N PRO A 404 8.43 -26.99 -23.84
CA PRO A 404 7.61 -28.00 -23.17
C PRO A 404 8.26 -28.62 -21.92
N GLN A 405 9.56 -28.38 -21.69
CA GLN A 405 10.34 -28.97 -20.60
C GLN A 405 11.23 -27.90 -19.97
N SER A 406 11.53 -28.02 -18.68
CA SER A 406 12.43 -27.11 -17.95
C SER A 406 13.90 -27.37 -18.30
N VAL A 407 14.48 -26.54 -19.16
CA VAL A 407 15.88 -26.71 -19.60
C VAL A 407 16.79 -25.65 -18.99
N LEU A 408 16.31 -24.42 -18.81
CA LEU A 408 17.10 -23.33 -18.25
C LEU A 408 16.76 -23.11 -16.77
N PRO A 409 17.74 -23.15 -15.85
CA PRO A 409 17.49 -22.99 -14.43
C PRO A 409 17.17 -21.52 -14.08
N PRO A 410 16.31 -21.24 -13.08
CA PRO A 410 15.97 -19.87 -12.67
C PRO A 410 17.18 -19.00 -12.30
N LEU A 411 18.24 -19.58 -11.70
CA LEU A 411 19.46 -18.86 -11.32
C LEU A 411 20.19 -18.25 -12.52
N PHE A 412 20.24 -18.98 -13.63
CA PHE A 412 20.79 -18.46 -14.90
C PHE A 412 19.91 -17.35 -15.49
N LEU A 413 18.59 -17.45 -15.29
CA LEU A 413 17.63 -16.47 -15.81
C LEU A 413 17.53 -15.19 -14.96
N ASN A 414 18.16 -15.10 -13.80
CA ASN A 414 18.18 -13.88 -12.97
C ASN A 414 18.98 -12.72 -13.63
N THR A 415 18.85 -11.49 -13.11
CA THR A 415 19.63 -10.33 -13.64
C THR A 415 20.32 -9.50 -12.54
N PRO A 416 21.68 -9.42 -12.56
CA PRO A 416 22.57 -10.28 -13.33
C PRO A 416 22.42 -11.73 -12.83
N ALA A 417 22.83 -12.68 -13.65
CA ALA A 417 22.85 -14.08 -13.23
C ALA A 417 23.91 -14.29 -12.15
N GLU A 418 23.57 -15.08 -11.14
CA GLU A 418 24.52 -15.52 -10.10
C GLU A 418 25.43 -16.64 -10.65
N PHE A 419 24.92 -17.41 -11.61
CA PHE A 419 25.61 -18.52 -12.24
C PHE A 419 26.00 -18.18 -13.69
N LYS A 420 27.30 -18.30 -14.02
CA LYS A 420 27.89 -18.08 -15.36
C LYS A 420 27.47 -16.72 -15.99
N PRO A 421 27.94 -15.58 -15.43
CA PRO A 421 27.45 -14.24 -15.78
C PRO A 421 27.72 -13.85 -17.24
N GLU A 422 28.84 -14.28 -17.82
CA GLU A 422 29.19 -13.99 -19.23
C GLU A 422 28.22 -14.64 -20.22
N LEU A 423 27.87 -15.92 -19.99
CA LEU A 423 26.89 -16.64 -20.80
C LEU A 423 25.50 -16.01 -20.68
N ALA A 424 25.12 -15.61 -19.45
CA ALA A 424 23.86 -14.93 -19.20
C ALA A 424 23.79 -13.55 -19.85
N ALA A 425 24.91 -12.82 -19.90
CA ALA A 425 25.01 -11.55 -20.59
C ALA A 425 24.86 -11.72 -22.12
N ALA A 426 25.52 -12.72 -22.71
CA ALA A 426 25.36 -13.06 -24.12
C ALA A 426 23.92 -13.47 -24.47
N PHE A 427 23.32 -14.30 -23.62
CA PHE A 427 21.90 -14.69 -23.70
C PHE A 427 20.97 -13.48 -23.64
N LYS A 428 21.16 -12.60 -22.65
CA LYS A 428 20.37 -11.38 -22.49
C LYS A 428 20.50 -10.48 -23.71
N ALA A 429 21.71 -10.26 -24.20
CA ALA A 429 21.95 -9.42 -25.38
C ALA A 429 21.23 -9.95 -26.63
N GLY A 430 21.24 -11.27 -26.84
CA GLY A 430 20.48 -11.91 -27.92
C GLY A 430 18.97 -11.72 -27.76
N MET A 431 18.44 -11.86 -26.55
CA MET A 431 17.02 -11.70 -26.27
C MET A 431 16.56 -10.24 -26.42
N ASP A 432 17.36 -9.29 -25.93
CA ASP A 432 17.11 -7.85 -26.03
C ASP A 432 17.13 -7.36 -27.48
N LEU A 433 17.94 -7.96 -28.35
CA LEU A 433 17.95 -7.65 -29.79
C LEU A 433 16.58 -7.87 -30.44
N VAL A 434 15.87 -8.93 -30.02
CA VAL A 434 14.56 -9.30 -30.57
C VAL A 434 13.45 -8.55 -29.83
N MET A 435 13.52 -8.48 -28.50
CA MET A 435 12.48 -7.88 -27.67
C MET A 435 12.58 -6.35 -27.57
N GLY A 436 13.56 -5.70 -28.20
CA GLY A 436 13.68 -4.23 -28.19
C GLY A 436 14.22 -3.64 -26.88
N GLY A 437 15.15 -4.35 -26.21
CA GLY A 437 15.90 -3.88 -25.05
C GLY A 437 15.10 -3.71 -23.75
N GLY A 438 15.44 -4.48 -22.72
CA GLY A 438 15.01 -4.21 -21.34
C GLY A 438 13.56 -4.54 -21.00
N ALA A 439 12.82 -5.17 -21.92
CA ALA A 439 11.43 -5.61 -21.71
C ALA A 439 11.26 -6.54 -20.50
N LEU A 440 12.30 -7.34 -20.19
CA LEU A 440 12.28 -8.31 -19.09
C LEU A 440 13.22 -7.95 -17.93
N ASP A 441 13.82 -6.75 -17.89
CA ASP A 441 14.81 -6.37 -16.87
C ASP A 441 14.23 -6.32 -15.45
N ASN A 442 12.91 -6.10 -15.34
CA ASN A 442 12.19 -6.07 -14.06
C ASN A 442 11.63 -7.43 -13.64
N TRP A 443 11.91 -8.48 -14.42
CA TRP A 443 11.48 -9.84 -14.14
C TRP A 443 12.60 -10.59 -13.43
N ASN A 444 12.26 -11.34 -12.39
CA ASN A 444 13.20 -12.26 -11.77
C ASN A 444 13.29 -13.58 -12.56
N GLY A 445 14.24 -14.42 -12.21
CA GLY A 445 14.54 -15.69 -12.88
C GLY A 445 13.39 -16.68 -12.84
N PHE A 446 12.58 -16.71 -11.77
CA PHE A 446 11.38 -17.56 -11.69
C PHE A 446 10.26 -17.07 -12.61
N GLU A 447 10.06 -15.76 -12.69
CA GLU A 447 9.07 -15.17 -13.60
C GLU A 447 9.46 -15.42 -15.06
N ARG A 448 10.74 -15.29 -15.39
CA ARG A 448 11.28 -15.64 -16.72
C ARG A 448 11.20 -17.13 -16.99
N PHE A 449 11.45 -17.96 -15.99
CA PHE A 449 11.28 -19.40 -16.09
C PHE A 449 9.83 -19.77 -16.45
N ALA A 450 8.86 -19.16 -15.77
CA ALA A 450 7.43 -19.35 -16.03
C ALA A 450 6.99 -18.79 -17.40
N LEU A 451 7.64 -17.73 -17.87
CA LEU A 451 7.43 -17.17 -19.20
C LEU A 451 7.91 -18.14 -20.28
N LEU A 452 9.13 -18.68 -20.11
CA LEU A 452 9.82 -19.47 -21.13
C LEU A 452 9.41 -20.94 -21.17
N HIS A 453 8.98 -21.52 -20.04
CA HIS A 453 8.69 -22.95 -19.94
C HIS A 453 7.22 -23.20 -19.65
N ARG A 454 6.68 -24.28 -20.23
CA ARG A 454 5.44 -24.90 -19.77
C ARG A 454 5.78 -25.64 -18.48
N VAL A 455 5.20 -25.19 -17.38
CA VAL A 455 5.29 -25.92 -16.13
C VAL A 455 3.95 -26.53 -15.83
N VAL A 456 3.99 -27.84 -15.71
CA VAL A 456 2.85 -28.65 -15.29
C VAL A 456 3.14 -29.12 -13.89
N PHE A 457 2.27 -28.73 -12.98
CA PHE A 457 2.32 -29.14 -11.61
C PHE A 457 1.46 -30.40 -11.42
N LEU A 458 2.11 -31.57 -11.36
CA LEU A 458 1.42 -32.86 -11.25
C LEU A 458 0.69 -33.06 -9.91
N LEU A 459 1.10 -32.35 -8.87
CA LEU A 459 0.48 -32.38 -7.54
C LEU A 459 -0.30 -31.08 -7.29
N SER A 460 -1.41 -31.13 -6.54
CA SER A 460 -2.03 -29.91 -6.00
C SER A 460 -1.10 -29.21 -5.00
N PHE A 461 -1.36 -27.94 -4.65
CA PHE A 461 -0.57 -27.22 -3.65
C PHE A 461 -0.57 -27.95 -2.30
N ASP A 462 -1.74 -28.45 -1.88
CA ASP A 462 -1.85 -29.23 -0.65
C ASP A 462 -1.09 -30.55 -0.74
N GLN A 463 -1.26 -31.31 -1.82
CA GLN A 463 -0.52 -32.57 -2.00
C GLN A 463 0.98 -32.34 -1.98
N TRP A 464 1.45 -31.26 -2.62
CA TRP A 464 2.84 -30.86 -2.62
C TRP A 464 3.35 -30.47 -1.22
N LYS A 465 2.59 -29.64 -0.49
CA LYS A 465 2.89 -29.21 0.89
C LYS A 465 3.08 -30.41 1.82
N HIS A 466 2.26 -31.45 1.66
CA HIS A 466 2.29 -32.62 2.53
C HIS A 466 3.30 -33.71 2.10
N SER A 467 3.67 -33.78 0.81
CA SER A 467 4.49 -34.88 0.29
C SER A 467 5.90 -34.49 -0.15
N LYS A 468 6.18 -33.19 -0.32
CA LYS A 468 7.46 -32.71 -0.87
C LYS A 468 8.13 -31.61 -0.06
N VAL A 469 7.52 -31.16 1.01
CA VAL A 469 8.15 -30.25 1.98
C VAL A 469 8.79 -31.09 3.07
N HIS A 470 10.09 -30.90 3.26
CA HIS A 470 10.84 -31.57 4.31
C HIS A 470 11.14 -30.58 5.43
N TYR A 471 10.91 -31.00 6.66
CA TYR A 471 11.16 -30.21 7.86
C TYR A 471 12.29 -30.87 8.62
N ASP A 472 13.37 -30.13 8.86
CA ASP A 472 14.43 -30.61 9.74
C ASP A 472 14.16 -30.16 11.19
N ALA A 473 14.50 -31.02 12.15
CA ALA A 473 14.19 -30.85 13.57
C ALA A 473 14.86 -29.62 14.19
N PRO A 474 14.13 -28.74 14.93
CA PRO A 474 12.88 -29.05 15.62
C PRO A 474 11.61 -28.67 14.86
N PHE A 475 11.70 -28.21 13.60
CA PHE A 475 10.50 -27.94 12.83
C PHE A 475 9.81 -29.23 12.42
N HIS A 476 8.49 -29.20 12.50
CA HIS A 476 7.60 -30.23 12.01
C HIS A 476 6.31 -29.54 11.53
N PRO A 477 5.44 -30.21 10.75
CA PRO A 477 4.24 -29.58 10.18
C PRO A 477 3.37 -28.84 11.20
N ASN A 478 3.29 -29.35 12.43
CA ASN A 478 2.49 -28.77 13.51
C ASN A 478 3.24 -27.74 14.39
N HIS A 479 4.47 -27.35 14.04
CA HIS A 479 5.22 -26.38 14.84
C HIS A 479 4.57 -24.99 14.70
N PRO A 480 4.36 -24.22 15.78
CA PRO A 480 3.64 -22.93 15.72
C PRO A 480 4.17 -21.96 14.65
N THR A 481 5.49 -21.86 14.51
CA THR A 481 6.15 -21.07 13.45
C THR A 481 5.80 -21.55 12.03
N ILE A 482 5.69 -22.86 11.83
CA ILE A 482 5.33 -23.46 10.53
C ILE A 482 3.86 -23.24 10.23
N LEU A 483 2.99 -23.38 11.24
CA LEU A 483 1.56 -23.07 11.11
C LEU A 483 1.34 -21.59 10.77
N ASN A 484 2.04 -20.66 11.43
CA ASN A 484 1.97 -19.23 11.12
C ASN A 484 2.50 -18.93 9.71
N LEU A 485 3.62 -19.54 9.31
CA LEU A 485 4.15 -19.42 7.95
C LEU A 485 3.12 -19.86 6.91
N TRP A 486 2.52 -21.04 7.09
CA TRP A 486 1.51 -21.52 6.14
C TRP A 486 0.25 -20.67 6.16
N THR A 487 -0.20 -20.21 7.32
CA THR A 487 -1.33 -19.27 7.45
C THR A 487 -1.06 -17.98 6.66
N VAL A 488 0.15 -17.43 6.76
CA VAL A 488 0.61 -16.25 6.02
C VAL A 488 0.63 -16.52 4.51
N LEU A 489 1.11 -17.68 4.08
CA LEU A 489 1.16 -18.07 2.67
C LEU A 489 -0.24 -18.36 2.08
N GLU A 490 -1.13 -18.96 2.87
CA GLU A 490 -2.49 -19.36 2.50
C GLU A 490 -3.46 -18.18 2.53
N ASN A 491 -3.24 -17.18 3.39
CA ASN A 491 -4.00 -15.92 3.41
C ASN A 491 -3.71 -15.00 2.20
N HIS A 492 -3.15 -15.55 1.12
CA HIS A 492 -3.02 -14.91 -0.19
C HIS A 492 -2.28 -13.56 -0.20
N LEU A 493 -1.23 -13.40 0.61
CA LEU A 493 -0.39 -12.18 0.61
C LEU A 493 0.24 -11.86 -0.76
N VAL A 494 0.27 -12.86 -1.66
CA VAL A 494 0.67 -12.82 -3.07
C VAL A 494 -0.27 -13.78 -3.83
N PRO A 495 -0.57 -13.56 -5.12
CA PRO A 495 -1.34 -14.51 -5.92
C PRO A 495 -0.75 -15.92 -5.83
N VAL A 496 -1.64 -16.91 -5.64
CA VAL A 496 -1.32 -18.34 -5.44
C VAL A 496 -0.36 -18.85 -6.52
N GLU A 497 -0.53 -18.39 -7.76
CA GLU A 497 0.33 -18.74 -8.88
C GLU A 497 1.80 -18.36 -8.60
N GLN A 498 2.10 -17.11 -8.26
CA GLN A 498 3.47 -16.66 -8.00
C GLN A 498 4.11 -17.41 -6.82
N LEU A 499 3.31 -17.73 -5.81
CA LEU A 499 3.74 -18.55 -4.67
C LEU A 499 4.13 -19.96 -5.12
N ILE A 500 3.25 -20.61 -5.89
CA ILE A 500 3.45 -21.94 -6.47
C ILE A 500 4.72 -21.96 -7.34
N TRP A 501 4.89 -20.99 -8.25
CA TRP A 501 6.05 -20.93 -9.15
C TRP A 501 7.38 -20.78 -8.40
N ARG A 502 7.41 -20.01 -7.31
CA ARG A 502 8.66 -19.79 -6.56
C ARG A 502 9.00 -20.94 -5.62
N LEU A 503 7.99 -21.57 -5.01
CA LEU A 503 8.21 -22.67 -4.08
C LEU A 503 8.41 -24.01 -4.78
N ARG A 504 7.72 -24.26 -5.90
CA ARG A 504 7.68 -25.59 -6.53
C ARG A 504 8.72 -25.79 -7.63
N CYS A 505 9.22 -24.73 -8.27
CA CYS A 505 10.21 -24.87 -9.34
C CYS A 505 11.63 -25.22 -8.84
N GLY A 506 11.87 -25.22 -7.52
CA GLY A 506 13.15 -25.60 -6.90
C GLY A 506 13.07 -26.87 -6.06
N GLN A 507 12.20 -27.80 -6.42
CA GLN A 507 11.85 -28.95 -5.58
C GLN A 507 12.90 -30.07 -5.58
N PRO A 508 13.11 -30.72 -4.40
CA PRO A 508 12.33 -30.63 -3.14
C PRO A 508 12.59 -29.37 -2.28
N PHE A 509 11.58 -28.92 -1.52
CA PHE A 509 11.64 -27.72 -0.65
C PHE A 509 11.91 -28.15 0.80
N ARG A 510 12.93 -27.57 1.44
CA ARG A 510 13.41 -27.96 2.77
C ARG A 510 13.41 -26.75 3.71
N ILE A 511 12.87 -26.92 4.92
CA ILE A 511 12.80 -25.90 5.98
C ILE A 511 13.59 -26.40 7.18
N THR A 512 14.67 -25.72 7.57
CA THR A 512 15.57 -26.26 8.60
C THR A 512 15.84 -25.30 9.76
N PRO A 513 16.60 -25.65 10.85
CA PRO A 513 16.82 -24.89 12.11
C PRO A 513 18.21 -24.25 12.53
N ALA A 514 18.32 -22.94 12.80
CA ALA A 514 19.38 -21.95 12.53
C ALA A 514 20.54 -22.29 13.39
N PRO A 515 21.74 -22.33 12.80
CA PRO A 515 22.89 -22.70 13.58
C PRO A 515 23.32 -21.41 14.27
N ILE A 516 22.68 -21.06 15.39
CA ILE A 516 23.13 -20.05 16.37
C ILE A 516 23.41 -18.68 15.72
N VAL A 517 22.44 -17.76 15.81
CA VAL A 517 22.57 -16.37 15.29
C VAL A 517 23.07 -16.35 13.84
N GLY A 518 22.23 -16.83 12.92
CA GLY A 518 22.57 -16.88 11.51
C GLY A 518 21.37 -17.30 10.69
N ILE A 519 20.88 -16.35 9.90
CA ILE A 519 20.21 -16.45 8.59
C ILE A 519 19.68 -17.84 8.18
N VAL A 520 18.43 -17.88 7.71
CA VAL A 520 17.91 -18.96 6.85
C VAL A 520 18.81 -19.05 5.61
N GLU A 521 19.79 -19.94 5.61
CA GLU A 521 20.67 -20.15 4.45
C GLU A 521 19.87 -20.93 3.39
N LYS A 522 19.28 -20.15 2.47
CA LYS A 522 19.60 -20.32 1.06
C LYS A 522 20.91 -19.55 0.86
N ASP A 523 21.86 -20.05 0.07
CA ASP A 523 23.03 -19.26 -0.35
C ASP A 523 22.59 -17.92 -0.93
N VAL A 524 22.52 -16.90 -0.07
CA VAL A 524 22.31 -15.48 -0.33
C VAL A 524 22.91 -14.74 0.87
N LEU A 525 24.15 -14.28 0.71
CA LEU A 525 24.94 -13.63 1.75
C LEU A 525 24.49 -12.18 2.06
N GLY A 526 24.48 -11.80 3.35
CA GLY A 526 24.82 -10.45 3.84
C GLY A 526 23.88 -9.70 4.81
N VAL A 527 24.28 -9.62 6.10
CA VAL A 527 24.09 -8.55 7.14
C VAL A 527 22.78 -8.52 7.98
N PRO A 528 22.80 -8.17 9.30
CA PRO A 528 23.52 -8.70 10.46
C PRO A 528 22.55 -9.27 11.54
N GLU A 529 23.12 -9.73 12.64
CA GLU A 529 22.48 -10.36 13.81
C GLU A 529 21.43 -9.46 14.51
N ASP A 530 20.40 -10.11 15.09
CA ASP A 530 19.18 -9.57 15.75
C ASP A 530 17.96 -9.24 14.86
N LEU A 531 17.23 -10.27 14.41
CA LEU A 531 15.92 -10.13 13.75
C LEU A 531 14.80 -10.91 14.48
N SER A 532 13.74 -10.19 14.87
CA SER A 532 12.50 -10.75 15.45
C SER A 532 11.62 -11.46 14.41
N LEU A 533 10.68 -12.28 14.88
CA LEU A 533 9.76 -13.10 14.04
C LEU A 533 8.99 -12.27 13.00
N ASP A 534 8.58 -11.05 13.35
CA ASP A 534 7.90 -10.10 12.47
C ASP A 534 8.76 -9.73 11.24
N LYS A 535 10.09 -9.77 11.43
CA LYS A 535 11.08 -9.40 10.43
C LYS A 535 11.40 -10.59 9.49
N LEU A 536 11.22 -11.84 9.94
CA LEU A 536 11.23 -13.04 9.08
C LEU A 536 9.97 -13.09 8.19
N GLN A 537 8.79 -12.78 8.75
CA GLN A 537 7.56 -12.64 7.98
C GLN A 537 7.70 -11.54 6.93
N LEU A 538 8.26 -10.39 7.33
CA LEU A 538 8.59 -9.29 6.43
C LEU A 538 9.54 -9.72 5.31
N ASP A 539 10.60 -10.47 5.62
CA ASP A 539 11.59 -10.91 4.65
C ASP A 539 11.05 -11.98 3.69
N VAL A 540 10.17 -12.87 4.14
CA VAL A 540 9.44 -13.80 3.30
C VAL A 540 8.45 -13.05 2.41
N VAL A 541 7.74 -12.06 2.94
CA VAL A 541 6.83 -11.19 2.16
C VAL A 541 7.61 -10.36 1.14
N LEU A 542 8.73 -9.76 1.52
CA LEU A 542 9.66 -9.04 0.64
C LEU A 542 10.24 -9.96 -0.43
N PHE A 543 10.67 -11.17 -0.04
CA PHE A 543 11.16 -12.19 -0.96
C PHE A 543 10.08 -12.55 -1.97
N LEU A 544 8.88 -12.95 -1.52
CA LEU A 544 7.72 -13.26 -2.36
C LEU A 544 7.29 -12.07 -3.24
N ARG A 545 7.47 -10.84 -2.76
CA ARG A 545 7.20 -9.60 -3.50
C ARG A 545 8.39 -9.10 -4.34
N GLY A 546 9.53 -9.81 -4.34
CA GLY A 546 10.67 -9.59 -5.26
C GLY A 546 11.66 -8.48 -4.86
N LEU A 547 11.83 -8.21 -3.57
CA LEU A 547 12.45 -6.99 -3.05
C LEU A 547 13.88 -7.11 -2.43
N ARG A 548 14.64 -8.19 -2.65
CA ARG A 548 16.04 -8.29 -2.13
C ARG A 548 17.10 -8.56 -3.19
N LYS A 549 18.29 -7.97 -2.97
CA LYS A 549 19.56 -8.24 -3.68
C LYS A 549 20.77 -7.75 -2.87
N GLN A 550 21.80 -8.59 -2.65
CA GLN A 550 23.25 -8.26 -2.65
C GLN A 550 24.15 -9.55 -2.57
N PRO A 551 25.47 -9.48 -2.87
CA PRO A 551 26.22 -10.49 -3.65
C PRO A 551 26.97 -11.56 -2.82
N ILE A 552 27.39 -12.66 -3.47
CA ILE A 552 28.17 -13.76 -2.89
C ILE A 552 29.62 -13.78 -3.44
N PRO A 553 30.66 -13.99 -2.61
CA PRO A 553 32.00 -14.40 -3.05
C PRO A 553 32.10 -15.93 -3.26
N THR A 554 32.94 -16.29 -4.22
CA THR A 554 33.33 -17.62 -4.68
C THR A 554 33.85 -18.55 -3.59
N THR A 555 33.35 -19.80 -3.52
CA THR A 555 34.13 -21.06 -3.69
C THR A 555 33.22 -22.30 -3.57
N ASP A 556 33.66 -23.37 -4.24
CA ASP A 556 33.04 -24.68 -4.44
C ASP A 556 32.68 -25.43 -3.15
N ASP A 557 31.44 -25.91 -3.02
CA ASP A 557 31.16 -27.30 -2.61
C ASP A 557 29.67 -27.69 -2.71
N CYS A 558 29.43 -28.92 -3.14
CA CYS A 558 28.11 -29.50 -3.41
C CYS A 558 27.49 -30.14 -2.16
N SER A 559 26.62 -29.44 -1.43
CA SER A 559 25.43 -29.98 -0.72
C SER A 559 24.79 -28.88 0.13
N SER A 560 23.45 -28.70 0.06
CA SER A 560 22.76 -27.57 0.68
C SER A 560 21.73 -27.99 1.75
N SER A 561 21.91 -27.51 3.00
CA SER A 561 21.04 -27.80 4.16
C SER A 561 21.15 -26.73 5.28
N VAL A 562 20.21 -25.79 5.47
CA VAL A 562 20.35 -24.73 6.53
C VAL A 562 19.08 -23.91 6.98
N SER A 563 19.13 -23.15 8.10
CA SER A 563 18.33 -23.48 9.30
C SER A 563 17.63 -22.24 10.13
N ALA A 564 16.53 -22.30 10.99
CA ALA A 564 15.96 -21.48 12.21
C ALA A 564 15.87 -22.02 13.78
N PRO A 565 16.05 -21.23 14.89
CA PRO A 565 16.59 -21.65 16.24
C PRO A 565 15.61 -22.21 17.34
N PRO A 566 16.08 -22.70 18.53
CA PRO A 566 15.23 -23.21 19.61
C PRO A 566 14.73 -22.13 20.61
N ILE A 567 13.51 -22.33 21.13
CA ILE A 567 12.89 -21.49 22.16
C ILE A 567 13.44 -21.91 23.55
N ARG A 568 13.99 -20.97 24.32
CA ARG A 568 14.13 -21.11 25.78
C ARG A 568 13.01 -20.32 26.48
N ARG A 569 12.52 -20.91 27.57
CA ARG A 569 11.45 -20.43 28.46
C ARG A 569 11.62 -18.99 28.91
#